data_AF-A0A2D4YG35-F1
#
_entry.id   AF-A0A2D4YG35-F1
#
_cell.length_a   1.000
_cell.length_b   1.000
_cell.length_c   1.000
_cell.angle_alpha   90.00
_cell.angle_beta   90.00
_cell.angle_gamma   90.00
#
_symmetry.space_group_name_H-M   'P 1'
#
loop_
_entity.id
_entity.type
_entity.pdbx_description
1 polymer ?
#
loop_
_entity_poly.entity_id
_entity_poly.type
_entity_poly.pdbx_seq_one_letter_code
_entity_poly.pdbx_strand_id
1 'polypeptide(L)'
;MRTIIILFFTLLFFNTGSAQVTLEDDGLHFAVGAAISSGTYAYVYSKTKNKSKAFWYSFGLSSLAGFAKEFYDGNIITGKFDNSEMISTMLGGLSASYTFNIFTGKRKKKKREELLASFN
;
A
#
# COMPACT_ATOMS: atom_id res chain seq x y z
N MET A 1 -22.18 -10.14 8.36
CA MET A 1 -21.70 -11.54 8.28
C MET A 1 -21.03 -11.85 6.93
N ARG A 2 -21.68 -11.60 5.78
CA ARG A 2 -21.06 -11.81 4.44
C ARG A 2 -19.70 -11.12 4.24
N THR A 3 -19.55 -9.88 4.71
CA THR A 3 -18.29 -9.12 4.62
C THR A 3 -17.17 -9.68 5.49
N ILE A 4 -17.50 -10.24 6.65
CA ILE A 4 -16.52 -10.85 7.57
C ILE A 4 -16.01 -12.18 7.00
N ILE A 5 -16.90 -12.95 6.38
CA ILE A 5 -16.55 -14.21 5.71
C ILE A 5 -15.61 -13.94 4.53
N ILE A 6 -15.90 -12.93 3.72
CA ILE A 6 -15.03 -12.54 2.59
C ILE A 6 -13.66 -12.08 3.10
N LEU A 7 -13.61 -11.28 4.17
CA LEU A 7 -12.36 -10.82 4.78
C LEU A 7 -11.52 -12.00 5.31
N PHE A 8 -12.17 -12.93 6.01
CA PHE A 8 -11.53 -14.14 6.53
C PHE A 8 -11.01 -15.03 5.38
N PHE A 9 -11.78 -15.19 4.32
CA PHE A 9 -11.38 -15.95 3.13
C PHE A 9 -10.20 -15.29 2.40
N THR A 10 -10.19 -13.95 2.28
CA THR A 10 -9.06 -13.24 1.68
C THR A 10 -7.77 -13.38 2.50
N LEU A 11 -7.85 -13.40 3.83
CA LEU A 11 -6.69 -13.57 4.71
C LEU A 11 -6.06 -14.98 4.61
N LEU A 12 -6.86 -16.00 4.30
CA LEU A 12 -6.40 -17.39 4.16
C LEU A 12 -5.61 -17.62 2.86
N PHE A 13 -5.91 -16.90 1.77
CA PHE A 13 -5.21 -17.07 0.49
C PHE A 13 -3.87 -16.33 0.40
N PHE A 14 -3.52 -15.48 1.36
CA PHE A 14 -2.18 -14.84 1.40
C PHE A 14 -1.08 -15.74 1.96
N ASN A 15 -1.39 -16.95 2.45
CA ASN A 15 -0.41 -17.79 3.16
C ASN A 15 0.35 -18.81 2.31
N THR A 16 0.07 -18.97 1.02
CA THR A 16 0.76 -19.99 0.19
C THR A 16 1.13 -19.45 -1.18
N GLY A 17 2.28 -18.77 -1.24
CA GLY A 17 2.83 -18.22 -2.47
C GLY A 17 4.35 -18.06 -2.40
N SER A 18 5.09 -19.13 -2.13
CA SER A 18 6.55 -19.14 -2.27
C SER A 18 6.93 -19.29 -3.76
N ALA A 19 6.71 -18.24 -4.55
CA ALA A 19 7.35 -18.04 -5.83
C ALA A 19 8.51 -17.06 -5.60
N GLN A 20 9.65 -17.61 -5.21
CA GLN A 20 10.83 -16.88 -4.73
C GLN A 20 11.45 -16.05 -5.86
N VAL A 21 11.06 -14.78 -5.96
CA VAL A 21 12.02 -13.73 -6.26
C VAL A 21 12.84 -13.59 -4.99
N THR A 22 14.10 -14.04 -4.98
CA THR A 22 15.05 -13.67 -3.91
C THR A 22 15.35 -12.18 -4.05
N LEU A 23 14.39 -11.38 -3.61
CA LEU A 23 14.69 -10.05 -3.13
C LEU A 23 15.51 -10.26 -1.86
N GLU A 24 16.62 -9.53 -1.76
CA GLU A 24 17.26 -9.27 -0.47
C GLU A 24 16.20 -8.82 0.53
N ASP A 25 16.46 -9.00 1.83
CA ASP A 25 15.48 -8.72 2.89
C ASP A 25 14.86 -7.32 2.74
N ASP A 26 15.69 -6.32 2.46
CA ASP A 26 15.30 -4.95 2.13
C ASP A 26 14.28 -4.85 0.98
N GLY A 27 14.44 -5.68 -0.05
CA GLY A 27 13.51 -5.73 -1.19
C GLY A 27 12.15 -6.30 -0.82
N LEU A 28 12.09 -7.24 0.13
CA LEU A 28 10.83 -7.76 0.67
C LEU A 28 10.11 -6.67 1.47
N HIS A 29 10.84 -5.95 2.32
CA HIS A 29 10.34 -4.81 3.08
C HIS A 29 9.76 -3.72 2.19
N PHE A 30 10.47 -3.39 1.11
CA PHE A 30 9.98 -2.48 0.09
C PHE A 30 8.68 -2.97 -0.54
N ALA A 31 8.62 -4.25 -0.95
CA ALA A 31 7.43 -4.82 -1.56
C ALA A 31 6.22 -4.81 -0.62
N VAL A 32 6.42 -5.14 0.66
CA VAL A 32 5.38 -5.09 1.70
C VAL A 32 4.88 -3.67 1.91
N GLY A 33 5.79 -2.70 2.03
CA GLY A 33 5.43 -1.28 2.14
C GLY A 33 4.58 -0.80 0.96
N ALA A 34 4.98 -1.18 -0.26
CA ALA A 34 4.25 -0.87 -1.48
C ALA A 34 2.86 -1.53 -1.52
N ALA A 35 2.76 -2.79 -1.09
CA ALA A 35 1.49 -3.52 -1.03
C ALA A 35 0.50 -2.86 -0.04
N ILE A 36 0.94 -2.57 1.19
CA ILE A 36 0.12 -1.91 2.21
C ILE A 36 -0.36 -0.54 1.72
N SER A 37 0.56 0.27 1.17
CA SER A 37 0.22 1.60 0.64
C SER A 37 -0.77 1.52 -0.52
N SER A 38 -0.58 0.60 -1.48
CA SER A 38 -1.47 0.48 -2.64
C SER A 38 -2.90 0.09 -2.24
N GLY A 39 -3.05 -0.89 -1.34
CA GLY A 39 -4.36 -1.32 -0.84
C GLY A 39 -5.06 -0.21 -0.06
N THR A 40 -4.32 0.48 0.80
CA THR A 40 -4.83 1.62 1.59
C THR A 40 -5.26 2.76 0.67
N TYR A 41 -4.47 3.06 -0.36
CA TYR A 41 -4.78 4.15 -1.30
C TYR A 41 -6.06 3.84 -2.03
N ALA A 42 -6.17 2.64 -2.59
CA ALA A 42 -7.36 2.18 -3.30
C ALA A 42 -8.61 2.28 -2.41
N TYR A 43 -8.51 1.81 -1.16
CA TYR A 43 -9.61 1.87 -0.21
C TYR A 43 -10.01 3.30 0.16
N VAL A 44 -9.08 4.12 0.63
CA VAL A 44 -9.34 5.50 1.06
C VAL A 44 -9.83 6.35 -0.09
N TYR A 45 -9.22 6.23 -1.28
CA TYR A 45 -9.69 6.94 -2.46
C TYR A 45 -11.09 6.47 -2.88
N SER A 46 -11.40 5.17 -2.78
CA SER A 46 -12.73 4.66 -3.14
C SER A 46 -13.84 5.30 -2.31
N LYS A 47 -13.58 5.58 -1.03
CA LYS A 47 -14.55 6.17 -0.07
C LYS A 47 -14.57 7.69 -0.10
N THR A 48 -13.41 8.33 -0.09
CA THR A 48 -13.30 9.78 0.07
C THR A 48 -13.27 10.53 -1.25
N LYS A 49 -12.92 9.85 -2.36
CA LYS A 49 -12.58 10.45 -3.66
C LYS A 49 -11.50 11.56 -3.58
N ASN A 50 -10.79 11.66 -2.46
CA ASN A 50 -9.78 12.69 -2.21
C ASN A 50 -8.38 12.09 -2.31
N LYS A 51 -7.61 12.54 -3.29
CA LYS A 51 -6.25 12.07 -3.56
C LYS A 51 -5.26 12.36 -2.43
N SER A 52 -5.36 13.55 -1.82
CA SER A 52 -4.46 13.98 -0.75
C SER A 52 -4.66 13.14 0.50
N LYS A 53 -5.94 12.92 0.89
CA LYS A 53 -6.27 12.01 2.00
C LYS A 53 -5.81 10.59 1.70
N ALA A 54 -6.07 10.08 0.50
CA ALA A 54 -5.63 8.75 0.11
C ALA A 54 -4.10 8.60 0.19
N PHE A 55 -3.35 9.59 -0.31
CA PHE A 55 -1.88 9.58 -0.25
C PHE A 55 -1.37 9.53 1.19
N TRP A 56 -1.77 10.49 2.03
CA TRP A 56 -1.25 10.59 3.40
C TRP A 56 -1.63 9.40 4.28
N TYR A 57 -2.84 8.86 4.13
CA TYR A 57 -3.26 7.68 4.87
C TYR A 57 -2.48 6.43 4.44
N SER A 58 -2.19 6.30 3.15
CA SER A 58 -1.45 5.16 2.61
C SER A 58 -0.01 5.15 3.07
N PHE A 59 0.68 6.27 2.84
CA PHE A 59 2.07 6.43 3.26
C PHE A 59 2.22 6.34 4.78
N GLY A 60 1.29 6.96 5.51
CA GLY A 60 1.26 6.90 6.98
C GLY A 60 1.07 5.48 7.49
N LEU A 61 0.13 4.71 6.93
CA LEU A 61 -0.14 3.35 7.38
C LEU A 61 1.02 2.39 7.07
N SER A 62 1.63 2.47 5.88
CA SER A 62 2.81 1.64 5.57
C SER A 62 4.02 2.00 6.43
N SER A 63 4.22 3.28 6.74
CA SER A 63 5.31 3.72 7.61
C SER A 63 5.10 3.25 9.06
N LEU A 64 3.86 3.35 9.56
CA LEU A 64 3.49 2.83 10.88
C LEU A 64 3.64 1.31 10.96
N ALA A 65 3.31 0.58 9.89
CA ALA A 65 3.51 -0.87 9.84
C ALA A 65 4.99 -1.26 9.91
N GLY A 66 5.87 -0.55 9.16
CA GLY A 66 7.31 -0.76 9.25
C GLY A 66 7.87 -0.45 10.63
N PHE A 67 7.49 0.70 11.21
CA PHE A 67 7.91 1.07 12.56
C PHE A 67 7.42 0.08 13.62
N ALA A 68 6.18 -0.40 13.51
CA ALA A 68 5.62 -1.38 14.44
C ALA A 68 6.36 -2.72 14.39
N LYS A 69 6.81 -3.16 13.20
CA LYS A 69 7.64 -4.38 13.04
C LYS A 69 8.99 -4.22 13.75
N GLU A 70 9.75 -3.18 13.41
CA GLU A 70 11.07 -2.94 14.02
C GLU A 70 10.99 -2.73 15.53
N PHE A 71 9.94 -2.05 16.00
CA PHE A 71 9.72 -1.87 17.42
C PHE A 71 9.43 -3.21 18.12
N TYR A 72 8.65 -4.09 17.51
CA TYR A 72 8.38 -5.43 18.04
C TYR A 72 9.64 -6.29 18.05
N ASP A 73 10.40 -6.28 16.96
CA ASP A 73 11.63 -7.08 16.80
C ASP A 73 12.77 -6.59 17.69
N GLY A 74 12.84 -5.29 18.00
CA GLY A 74 13.84 -4.71 18.90
C GLY A 74 13.51 -4.84 20.40
N ASN A 75 12.25 -5.07 20.79
CA ASN A 75 11.84 -5.13 22.20
C ASN A 75 11.43 -6.54 22.68
N ILE A 76 10.90 -7.39 21.80
CA ILE A 76 10.25 -8.65 22.19
C ILE A 76 11.04 -9.87 21.72
N ILE A 77 11.44 -9.85 20.45
CA ILE A 77 12.38 -10.84 19.91
C ILE A 77 13.78 -10.29 20.22
N THR A 78 14.77 -11.12 20.47
CA THR A 78 16.17 -10.70 20.72
C THR A 78 16.85 -10.12 19.47
N GLY A 79 16.09 -9.46 18.58
CA GLY A 79 16.55 -8.81 17.36
C GLY A 79 17.09 -7.40 17.62
N LYS A 80 17.93 -6.90 16.71
CA LYS A 80 18.33 -5.50 16.70
C LYS A 80 17.28 -4.72 15.90
N PHE A 81 17.00 -3.49 16.33
CA PHE A 81 16.24 -2.54 15.54
C PHE A 81 16.99 -2.26 14.23
N ASP A 82 16.46 -2.70 13.10
CA ASP A 82 17.10 -2.47 11.80
C ASP A 82 16.47 -1.26 11.11
N ASN A 83 17.23 -0.17 11.10
CA ASN A 83 16.80 1.06 10.43
C ASN A 83 16.67 0.87 8.91
N SER A 84 17.40 -0.07 8.31
CA SER A 84 17.36 -0.34 6.86
C SER A 84 16.00 -0.91 6.47
N GLU A 85 15.53 -1.93 7.18
CA GLU A 85 14.23 -2.58 6.97
C GLU A 85 13.05 -1.59 7.08
N MET A 86 13.12 -0.71 8.08
CA MET A 86 12.16 0.38 8.24
C MET A 86 12.16 1.33 7.03
N ILE A 87 13.34 1.80 6.63
CA ILE A 87 13.48 2.75 5.50
C ILE A 87 13.01 2.09 4.20
N SER A 88 13.38 0.84 3.95
CA SER A 88 12.94 0.06 2.81
C SER A 88 11.42 -0.03 2.74
N THR A 89 10.76 -0.31 3.87
CA THR A 89 9.29 -0.32 3.98
C THR A 89 8.68 1.05 3.69
N MET A 90 9.26 2.12 4.23
CA MET A 90 8.79 3.49 3.99
C MET A 90 8.95 3.90 2.53
N LEU A 91 10.07 3.56 1.89
CA LEU A 91 10.32 3.85 0.46
C LEU A 91 9.37 3.08 -0.45
N GLY A 92 9.10 1.81 -0.12
CA GLY A 92 8.07 1.02 -0.78
C GLY A 92 6.69 1.67 -0.69
N GLY A 93 6.31 2.09 0.52
CA GLY A 93 5.06 2.78 0.77
C GLY A 93 4.94 4.11 0.02
N LEU A 94 6.01 4.92 0.04
CA LEU A 94 6.07 6.21 -0.63
C LEU A 94 5.96 6.06 -2.15
N SER A 95 6.72 5.13 -2.74
CA SER A 95 6.75 4.89 -4.18
C SER A 95 5.37 4.45 -4.70
N ALA A 96 4.70 3.53 -4.02
CA ALA A 96 3.36 3.08 -4.36
C ALA A 96 2.32 4.20 -4.17
N SER A 97 2.34 4.88 -3.02
CA SER A 97 1.42 5.98 -2.72
C SER A 97 1.51 7.10 -3.76
N TYR A 98 2.73 7.47 -4.14
CA TYR A 98 2.99 8.49 -5.15
C TYR A 98 2.53 8.07 -6.55
N THR A 99 2.83 6.82 -6.95
CA THR A 99 2.38 6.24 -8.21
C THR A 99 0.85 6.28 -8.32
N PHE A 100 0.14 5.80 -7.31
CA PHE A 100 -1.32 5.86 -7.28
C PHE A 100 -1.84 7.30 -7.32
N ASN A 101 -1.20 8.23 -6.62
CA ASN A 101 -1.59 9.65 -6.64
C ASN A 101 -1.55 10.26 -8.05
N ILE A 102 -0.51 9.93 -8.83
CA ILE A 102 -0.35 10.37 -10.21
C ILE A 102 -1.42 9.76 -11.11
N PHE A 103 -1.61 8.45 -11.07
CA PHE A 103 -2.43 7.74 -12.09
C PHE A 103 -3.92 7.73 -11.78
N THR A 104 -4.31 7.92 -10.53
CA THR A 104 -5.72 7.93 -10.13
C THR A 104 -6.49 9.10 -10.76
N GLY A 105 -7.71 8.88 -11.26
CA GLY A 105 -8.60 9.94 -11.75
C GLY A 105 -8.34 10.45 -13.17
N LYS A 106 -7.19 10.16 -13.79
CA LYS A 106 -6.87 10.59 -15.17
C LYS A 106 -7.87 10.06 -16.21
N ARG A 107 -8.31 8.81 -16.05
CA ARG A 107 -9.25 8.14 -16.97
C ARG A 107 -10.66 8.74 -16.95
N LYS A 108 -11.13 9.22 -15.79
CA LYS A 108 -12.43 9.91 -15.66
C LYS A 108 -12.39 11.31 -16.29
N LYS A 109 -11.26 12.00 -16.19
CA LYS A 109 -11.07 13.32 -16.81
C LYS A 109 -11.14 13.20 -18.34
N LYS A 110 -10.37 12.28 -18.92
CA LYS A 110 -10.35 12.02 -20.36
C LYS A 110 -11.74 11.68 -20.92
N LYS A 111 -12.48 10.79 -20.27
CA LYS A 111 -13.85 10.41 -20.70
C LYS A 111 -14.85 11.58 -20.64
N ARG A 112 -14.68 12.50 -19.68
CA ARG A 112 -15.49 13.72 -19.59
C ARG A 112 -15.15 14.71 -20.71
N GLU A 113 -13.87 14.87 -21.02
CA GLU A 113 -13.40 15.73 -22.11
C GLU A 113 -13.88 15.22 -23.47
N GLU A 114 -13.79 13.91 -23.72
CA GLU A 114 -14.33 13.25 -24.94
C GLU A 114 -15.85 13.42 -25.06
N LEU A 115 -16.60 13.28 -23.95
CA LEU A 115 -18.04 13.49 -23.95
C LEU A 115 -18.41 14.96 -24.26
N LEU A 116 -17.72 15.92 -23.65
CA LEU A 116 -17.94 17.35 -23.92
C LEU A 116 -17.62 17.72 -25.37
N ALA A 117 -16.57 17.13 -25.95
CA ALA A 117 -16.21 17.32 -27.35
C ALA A 117 -17.25 16.72 -28.33
N SER A 118 -18.03 15.72 -27.91
CA SER A 118 -19.09 15.13 -28.75
C SER A 118 -20.37 15.97 -28.85
N PHE A 119 -20.53 16.98 -27.99
CA PHE A 119 -21.67 17.90 -27.98
C PHE A 119 -21.40 19.22 -28.72
N ASN A 120 -20.20 19.36 -29.30
CA ASN A 120 -19.72 20.57 -29.99
C ASN A 120 -19.46 20.25 -31.46
#